data_AF-A0A3G8YRR3-F1
#
_entry.id   AF-A0A3G8YRR3-F1
#
_cell.length_a   1.000
_cell.length_b   1.000
_cell.length_c   1.000
_cell.angle_alpha   90.00
_cell.angle_beta   90.00
_cell.angle_gamma   90.00
#
_symmetry.space_group_name_H-M   'P 1'
#
loop_
_entity.id
_entity.type
_entity.pdbx_description
1 polymer ?
#
loop_
_entity_poly.entity_id
_entity_poly.type
_entity_poly.pdbx_seq_one_letter_code
_entity_poly.pdbx_strand_id
1 'polypeptide(L)'
;MGASPLLNYEVREYLLEKWGRKCAYCGAEQTPLEIEHIIPRSKGGSNRVNNLTLACVPCNQKKSSRDVNEFLAKKPEILKKILGQAKASLRDAAAVNSTRWKLYETLKSYGFPVEIGTGGRTKFNRRTQGFKKAHWIDAACVGESGEHVAIPHLKPLLIKCMERGNRKACKTDKYGFPNKWRTRQKVFFGFQTGDMVIAHVLTGKHTGVYVGRVSMRKSGQFCLSIGRDTEGKKEKKDGLHRRFFRTLQRQDGYSYGF
;
A
#
# COMPACT_ATOMS: atom_id res chain seq x y z
N MET A 1 2.08 22.72 -30.33
CA MET A 1 1.70 21.32 -30.01
C MET A 1 1.39 21.24 -28.53
N GLY A 2 0.11 21.18 -28.17
CA GLY A 2 -0.31 21.08 -26.77
C GLY A 2 0.12 19.72 -26.20
N ALA A 3 0.72 19.73 -25.00
CA ALA A 3 1.00 18.50 -24.28
C ALA A 3 -0.32 17.74 -24.02
N SER A 4 -0.32 16.42 -24.25
CA SER A 4 -1.47 15.55 -23.95
C SER A 4 -1.96 15.77 -22.50
N PRO A 5 -3.28 15.75 -22.22
CA PRO A 5 -3.83 15.89 -20.86
C PRO A 5 -3.16 14.97 -19.82
N LEU A 6 -2.81 13.75 -20.23
CA LEU A 6 -2.07 12.77 -19.42
C LEU A 6 -0.67 13.25 -19.06
N LEU A 7 0.07 13.83 -20.01
CA LEU A 7 1.43 14.32 -19.77
C LEU A 7 1.42 15.45 -18.73
N ASN A 8 0.47 16.39 -18.84
CA ASN A 8 0.30 17.47 -17.86
C ASN A 8 -0.07 16.91 -16.47
N TYR A 9 -0.93 15.88 -16.43
CA TYR A 9 -1.32 15.21 -15.21
C TYR A 9 -0.13 14.53 -14.51
N GLU A 10 0.67 13.76 -15.26
CA GLU A 10 1.84 13.05 -14.76
C GLU A 10 2.92 14.00 -14.22
N VAL A 11 3.23 15.06 -14.96
CA VAL A 11 4.19 16.08 -14.52
C VAL A 11 3.70 16.73 -13.22
N ARG A 12 2.40 17.03 -13.12
CA ARG A 12 1.82 17.60 -11.89
C ARG A 12 1.95 16.65 -10.71
N GLU A 13 1.58 15.37 -10.87
CA GLU A 13 1.68 14.36 -9.81
C GLU A 13 3.12 14.14 -9.37
N TYR A 14 4.05 14.08 -10.33
CA TYR A 14 5.47 14.00 -10.05
C TYR A 14 5.95 15.21 -9.23
N LEU A 15 5.55 16.43 -9.60
CA LEU A 15 5.93 17.65 -8.87
C LEU A 15 5.32 17.67 -7.47
N LEU A 16 4.06 17.22 -7.30
CA LEU A 16 3.43 17.08 -5.98
C LEU A 16 4.23 16.17 -5.06
N GLU A 17 4.71 15.04 -5.58
CA GLU A 17 5.55 14.13 -4.79
C GLU A 17 6.93 14.73 -4.52
N LYS A 18 7.60 15.23 -5.57
CA LYS A 18 8.94 15.82 -5.49
C LYS A 18 9.01 16.96 -4.48
N TRP A 19 7.99 17.80 -4.42
CA TRP A 19 7.93 18.98 -3.57
C TRP A 19 7.11 18.75 -2.27
N GLY A 20 6.76 17.51 -1.97
CA GLY A 20 6.10 17.13 -0.71
C GLY A 20 4.71 17.74 -0.52
N ARG A 21 4.02 18.09 -1.61
CA ARG A 21 2.72 18.77 -1.63
C ARG A 21 2.72 20.11 -0.87
N LYS A 22 3.84 20.84 -0.94
CA LYS A 22 4.00 22.15 -0.31
C LYS A 22 4.42 23.21 -1.33
N CYS A 23 4.12 24.47 -1.03
CA CYS A 23 4.70 25.59 -1.75
C CYS A 23 6.21 25.62 -1.53
N ALA A 24 6.99 25.63 -2.60
CA ALA A 24 8.45 25.67 -2.55
C ALA A 24 9.00 26.97 -1.93
N TYR A 25 8.23 28.06 -2.01
CA TYR A 25 8.63 29.37 -1.54
C TYR A 25 8.32 29.64 -0.07
N CYS A 26 7.09 29.34 0.36
CA CYS A 26 6.62 29.64 1.72
C CYS A 26 6.38 28.41 2.58
N GLY A 27 6.44 27.19 2.02
CA GLY A 27 6.18 25.95 2.74
C GLY A 27 4.71 25.66 3.02
N ALA A 28 3.77 26.50 2.57
CA ALA A 28 2.35 26.31 2.81
C ALA A 28 1.86 24.95 2.30
N GLU A 29 1.05 24.29 3.12
CA GLU A 29 0.37 23.03 2.85
C GLU A 29 -1.12 23.25 2.70
N GLN A 30 -1.84 22.24 2.21
CA GLN A 30 -3.33 22.25 2.12
C GLN A 30 -3.93 23.46 1.38
N THR A 31 -3.14 24.08 0.49
CA THR A 31 -3.54 25.22 -0.33
C THR A 31 -3.48 24.82 -1.81
N PRO A 32 -4.26 25.45 -2.70
CA PRO A 32 -4.09 25.26 -4.14
C PRO A 32 -2.65 25.57 -4.57
N LEU A 33 -1.99 24.57 -5.15
CA LEU A 33 -0.65 24.67 -5.69
C LEU A 33 -0.68 24.69 -7.22
N GLU A 34 0.10 25.59 -7.79
CA GLU A 34 0.29 25.78 -9.23
C GLU A 34 1.69 25.30 -9.62
N ILE A 35 1.79 24.77 -10.84
CA ILE A 35 3.10 24.47 -11.43
C ILE A 35 3.73 25.80 -11.82
N GLU A 36 4.92 26.05 -11.33
CA GLU A 36 5.60 27.33 -11.49
C GLU A 36 7.00 27.13 -12.05
N HIS A 37 7.41 28.03 -12.95
CA HIS A 37 8.71 27.98 -13.61
C HIS A 37 9.76 28.75 -12.81
N ILE A 38 10.77 28.02 -12.34
CA ILE A 38 11.90 28.58 -11.57
C ILE A 38 12.53 29.73 -12.37
N ILE A 39 12.96 29.44 -13.60
CA ILE A 39 13.29 30.45 -14.62
C ILE A 39 12.01 30.70 -15.44
N PRO A 40 11.44 31.91 -15.45
CA PRO A 40 10.22 32.22 -16.19
C PRO A 40 10.34 31.93 -17.68
N ARG A 41 9.22 31.52 -18.31
CA ARG A 41 9.18 31.29 -19.77
C ARG A 41 9.58 32.53 -20.58
N SER A 42 9.20 33.72 -20.12
CA SER A 42 9.58 35.00 -20.76
C SER A 42 11.10 35.26 -20.76
N LYS A 43 11.84 34.59 -19.88
CA LYS A 43 13.32 34.64 -19.79
C LYS A 43 13.97 33.36 -20.34
N GLY A 44 13.27 32.61 -21.19
CA GLY A 44 13.80 31.38 -21.81
C GLY A 44 13.68 30.11 -20.97
N GLY A 45 12.90 30.13 -19.88
CA GLY A 45 12.65 28.98 -19.03
C GLY A 45 12.00 27.80 -19.75
N SER A 46 12.56 26.60 -19.58
CA SER A 46 12.04 25.36 -20.19
C SER A 46 10.88 24.74 -19.40
N ASN A 47 10.07 23.90 -20.05
CA ASN A 47 9.06 23.05 -19.39
C ASN A 47 9.65 21.74 -18.82
N ARG A 48 10.98 21.63 -18.74
CA ARG A 48 11.62 20.45 -18.15
C ARG A 48 11.39 20.45 -16.64
N VAL A 49 11.24 19.26 -16.08
CA VAL A 49 10.96 19.02 -14.66
C VAL A 49 12.03 19.62 -13.70
N ASN A 50 13.25 19.85 -14.18
CA ASN A 50 14.31 20.53 -13.42
C ASN A 50 14.18 22.06 -13.39
N ASN A 51 13.25 22.64 -14.15
CA ASN A 51 12.88 24.06 -14.11
C ASN A 51 11.46 24.29 -13.55
N LEU A 52 10.79 23.23 -13.06
CA LEU A 52 9.44 23.31 -12.53
C LEU A 52 9.42 23.08 -11.02
N THR A 53 8.60 23.86 -10.33
CA THR A 53 8.32 23.73 -8.91
C THR A 53 6.82 23.91 -8.62
N LEU A 54 6.45 23.89 -7.33
CA LEU A 54 5.09 24.16 -6.87
C LEU A 54 5.04 25.46 -6.08
N ALA A 55 4.09 26.33 -6.42
CA ALA A 55 3.85 27.58 -5.72
C ALA A 55 2.38 27.70 -5.32
N CYS A 56 2.09 28.26 -4.15
CA CYS A 56 0.73 28.73 -3.87
C CYS A 56 0.43 29.99 -4.69
N VAL A 57 -0.85 30.26 -4.94
CA VAL A 57 -1.30 31.41 -5.75
C VAL A 57 -0.65 32.74 -5.33
N PRO A 58 -0.58 33.11 -4.02
CA PRO A 58 0.05 34.37 -3.62
C PRO A 58 1.54 34.42 -3.94
N CYS A 59 2.28 33.32 -3.77
CA CYS A 59 3.70 33.29 -4.08
C CYS A 59 3.96 33.33 -5.59
N ASN A 60 3.16 32.61 -6.37
CA ASN A 60 3.26 32.60 -7.83
C ASN A 60 3.02 34.01 -8.40
N GLN A 61 1.93 34.67 -7.97
CA GLN A 61 1.64 36.05 -8.36
C GLN A 61 2.72 37.03 -7.91
N LYS A 62 3.22 36.89 -6.67
CA LYS A 62 4.29 37.75 -6.17
C LYS A 62 5.57 37.58 -6.97
N LYS A 63 5.98 36.35 -7.31
CA LYS A 63 7.17 36.14 -8.14
C LYS A 63 6.97 36.70 -9.54
N SER A 64 5.81 36.43 -10.16
CA SER A 64 5.49 36.87 -11.52
C SER A 64 6.57 36.44 -12.52
N SER A 65 6.96 37.30 -13.45
CA SER A 65 8.00 37.08 -14.46
C SER A 65 9.43 37.28 -13.95
N ARG A 66 9.63 37.38 -12.63
CA ARG A 66 10.98 37.51 -12.03
C ARG A 66 11.69 36.18 -11.98
N ASP A 67 13.00 36.26 -12.10
CA ASP A 67 13.85 35.09 -11.92
C ASP A 67 13.84 34.66 -10.44
N VAL A 68 13.98 33.36 -10.16
CA VAL A 68 13.98 32.86 -8.76
C VAL A 68 15.09 33.51 -7.92
N ASN A 69 16.25 33.82 -8.52
CA ASN A 69 17.37 34.45 -7.84
C ASN A 69 17.01 35.87 -7.39
N GLU A 70 16.29 36.61 -8.23
CA GLU A 70 15.80 37.95 -7.93
C GLU A 70 14.71 37.91 -6.86
N PHE A 71 13.75 36.98 -7.00
CA PHE A 71 12.63 36.84 -6.07
C PHE A 71 13.08 36.46 -4.65
N LEU A 72 14.11 35.61 -4.54
CA LEU A 72 14.64 35.11 -3.27
C LEU A 72 15.97 35.74 -2.87
N ALA A 73 16.33 36.91 -3.42
CA ALA A 73 17.59 37.60 -3.10
C ALA A 73 17.80 37.80 -1.59
N LYS A 74 16.71 38.05 -0.85
CA LYS A 74 16.71 38.21 0.63
C LYS A 74 16.57 36.89 1.41
N LYS A 75 16.49 35.74 0.73
CA LYS A 75 16.26 34.41 1.32
C LYS A 75 17.16 33.34 0.66
N PRO A 76 18.50 33.46 0.80
CA PRO A 76 19.45 32.60 0.10
C PRO A 76 19.31 31.11 0.45
N GLU A 77 18.93 30.78 1.69
CA GLU A 77 18.73 29.38 2.11
C GLU A 77 17.59 28.68 1.35
N ILE A 78 16.48 29.39 1.12
CA ILE A 78 15.35 28.86 0.35
C ILE A 78 15.74 28.69 -1.11
N LEU A 79 16.44 29.66 -1.68
CA LEU A 79 16.94 29.60 -3.05
C LEU A 79 17.85 28.38 -3.26
N LYS A 80 18.83 28.17 -2.37
CA LYS A 80 19.75 27.02 -2.42
C LYS A 80 18.98 25.70 -2.35
N LYS A 81 17.99 25.61 -1.46
CA LYS A 81 17.13 24.43 -1.33
C LYS A 81 16.34 24.15 -2.62
N ILE A 82 15.71 25.16 -3.21
CA ILE A 82 14.92 25.01 -4.45
C ILE A 82 15.82 24.55 -5.59
N LEU A 83 16.96 25.21 -5.80
CA LEU A 83 17.90 24.87 -6.88
C LEU A 83 18.49 23.47 -6.70
N GLY A 84 18.81 23.08 -5.46
CA GLY A 84 19.28 21.73 -5.14
C GLY A 84 18.22 20.66 -5.41
N GLN A 85 16.99 20.87 -4.90
CA GLN A 85 15.88 19.95 -5.09
C GLN A 85 15.44 19.86 -6.55
N ALA A 86 15.48 20.96 -7.30
CA ALA A 86 15.19 20.98 -8.73
C ALA A 86 16.14 20.07 -9.52
N LYS A 87 17.44 20.09 -9.18
CA LYS A 87 18.50 19.27 -9.79
C LYS A 87 18.64 17.85 -9.20
N ALA A 88 17.90 17.52 -8.15
CA ALA A 88 18.01 16.22 -7.49
C ALA A 88 17.77 15.08 -8.48
N SER A 89 18.75 14.16 -8.55
CA SER A 89 18.72 13.01 -9.45
C SER A 89 17.70 11.97 -8.99
N LEU A 90 16.99 11.36 -9.92
CA LEU A 90 16.03 10.28 -9.68
C LEU A 90 16.71 8.91 -9.60
N ARG A 91 17.72 8.75 -8.73
CA ARG A 91 18.49 7.49 -8.60
C ARG A 91 17.60 6.30 -8.27
N ASP A 92 16.70 6.47 -7.29
CA ASP A 92 15.79 5.39 -6.88
C ASP A 92 14.82 5.01 -8.01
N ALA A 93 14.33 5.98 -8.78
CA ALA A 93 13.47 5.70 -9.92
C ALA A 93 14.23 4.94 -11.02
N ALA A 94 15.51 5.24 -11.24
CA ALA A 94 16.34 4.52 -12.19
C ALA A 94 16.52 3.04 -11.80
N ALA A 95 16.75 2.76 -10.51
CA ALA A 95 16.86 1.38 -10.01
C ALA A 95 15.53 0.60 -10.13
N VAL A 96 14.40 1.24 -9.87
CA VAL A 96 13.07 0.63 -10.10
C VAL A 96 12.84 0.40 -11.60
N ASN A 97 13.22 1.35 -12.44
CA ASN A 97 13.03 1.27 -13.88
C ASN A 97 13.84 0.14 -14.52
N SER A 98 15.08 -0.14 -14.08
CA SER A 98 15.85 -1.26 -14.60
C SER A 98 15.17 -2.61 -14.33
N THR A 99 14.63 -2.79 -13.11
CA THR A 99 13.87 -3.98 -12.73
C THR A 99 12.58 -4.10 -13.54
N ARG A 100 11.87 -2.99 -13.75
CA ARG A 100 10.64 -2.96 -14.58
C ARG A 100 10.91 -3.36 -16.03
N TRP A 101 11.99 -2.85 -16.63
CA TRP A 101 12.37 -3.22 -17.99
C TRP A 101 12.72 -4.70 -18.11
N LYS A 102 13.51 -5.24 -17.18
CA LYS A 102 13.84 -6.67 -17.18
C LYS A 102 12.58 -7.54 -17.06
N LEU A 103 11.64 -7.17 -16.20
CA LEU A 103 10.36 -7.86 -16.06
C LEU A 103 9.56 -7.81 -17.36
N TYR A 104 9.43 -6.62 -17.96
CA TYR A 104 8.70 -6.45 -19.23
C TYR A 104 9.30 -7.30 -20.36
N GLU A 105 10.62 -7.26 -20.54
CA GLU A 105 11.31 -8.07 -21.55
C GLU A 105 11.10 -9.57 -21.31
N THR A 106 11.17 -10.00 -20.05
CA THR A 106 10.96 -11.40 -19.66
C THR A 106 9.52 -11.85 -19.93
N LEU A 107 8.52 -11.01 -19.62
CA LEU A 107 7.13 -11.33 -19.91
C LEU A 107 6.87 -11.37 -21.43
N LYS A 108 7.46 -10.43 -22.16
CA LYS A 108 7.34 -10.35 -23.61
C LYS A 108 7.99 -11.56 -24.31
N SER A 109 9.07 -12.13 -23.76
CA SER A 109 9.73 -13.30 -24.35
C SER A 109 8.86 -14.57 -24.34
N TYR A 110 7.81 -14.62 -23.51
CA TYR A 110 6.84 -15.72 -23.54
C TYR A 110 5.80 -15.61 -24.66
N GLY A 111 5.82 -14.54 -25.46
CA GLY A 111 4.91 -14.37 -26.61
C GLY A 111 3.52 -13.84 -26.26
N PHE A 112 3.28 -13.42 -25.02
CA PHE A 112 2.01 -12.80 -24.63
C PHE A 112 1.94 -11.33 -25.08
N PRO A 113 0.74 -10.81 -25.40
CA PRO A 113 0.54 -9.37 -25.51
C PRO A 113 0.73 -8.74 -24.13
N VAL A 114 1.82 -7.99 -23.97
CA VAL A 114 2.17 -7.31 -22.72
C VAL A 114 2.08 -5.81 -22.94
N GLU A 115 1.33 -5.15 -22.06
CA GLU A 115 1.18 -3.71 -22.04
C GLU A 115 1.84 -3.11 -20.79
N ILE A 116 2.33 -1.89 -20.90
CA ILE A 116 2.92 -1.15 -19.79
C ILE A 116 2.17 0.15 -19.53
N GLY A 117 2.12 0.55 -18.26
CA GLY A 117 1.52 1.82 -17.85
C GLY A 117 2.35 2.50 -16.77
N THR A 118 2.18 3.81 -16.68
CA THR A 118 2.69 4.63 -15.57
C THR A 118 1.66 4.64 -14.44
N GLY A 119 2.12 4.89 -13.21
CA GLY A 119 1.20 5.11 -12.09
C GLY A 119 0.32 6.36 -12.28
N GLY A 120 0.79 7.34 -13.05
CA GLY A 120 0.03 8.53 -13.41
C GLY A 120 -1.12 8.23 -14.36
N ARG A 121 -0.92 7.41 -15.40
CA ARG A 121 -2.00 6.95 -16.29
C ARG A 121 -3.04 6.12 -15.54
N THR A 122 -2.62 5.19 -14.68
CA THR A 122 -3.57 4.44 -13.82
C THR A 122 -4.44 5.37 -12.98
N LYS A 123 -3.82 6.38 -12.35
CA LYS A 123 -4.54 7.36 -11.54
C LYS A 123 -5.48 8.24 -12.38
N PHE A 124 -5.04 8.62 -13.57
CA PHE A 124 -5.85 9.39 -14.54
C PHE A 124 -7.08 8.60 -14.97
N ASN A 125 -6.88 7.40 -15.56
CA ASN A 125 -7.95 6.51 -16.01
C ASN A 125 -8.99 6.25 -14.91
N ARG A 126 -8.55 5.96 -13.68
CA ARG A 126 -9.44 5.73 -12.55
C ARG A 126 -10.31 6.96 -12.24
N ARG A 127 -9.69 8.15 -12.26
CA ARG A 127 -10.37 9.40 -11.92
C ARG A 127 -11.32 9.88 -13.01
N THR A 128 -10.94 9.77 -14.28
CA THR A 128 -11.81 10.12 -15.41
C THR A 128 -13.04 9.23 -15.46
N GLN A 129 -12.93 7.97 -15.05
CA GLN A 129 -14.05 7.03 -14.97
C GLN A 129 -14.84 7.11 -13.63
N GLY A 130 -14.48 8.01 -12.71
CA GLY A 130 -15.22 8.22 -11.46
C GLY A 130 -15.03 7.15 -10.37
N PHE A 131 -14.04 6.26 -10.50
CA PHE A 131 -13.83 5.19 -9.53
C PHE A 131 -13.10 5.65 -8.26
N LYS A 132 -13.48 5.07 -7.13
CA LYS A 132 -12.80 5.26 -5.84
C LYS A 132 -11.45 4.51 -5.83
N LYS A 133 -10.50 4.96 -5.01
CA LYS A 133 -9.20 4.30 -4.85
C LYS A 133 -9.35 2.95 -4.13
N ALA A 134 -9.00 1.87 -4.83
CA ALA A 134 -8.80 0.54 -4.26
C ALA A 134 -7.75 -0.22 -5.10
N HIS A 135 -6.93 -1.07 -4.49
CA HIS A 135 -5.85 -1.75 -5.20
C HIS A 135 -6.31 -2.56 -6.42
N TRP A 136 -7.46 -3.23 -6.33
CA TRP A 136 -8.01 -4.03 -7.42
C TRP A 136 -8.61 -3.17 -8.54
N ILE A 137 -9.19 -2.01 -8.21
CA ILE A 137 -9.65 -1.01 -9.18
C ILE A 137 -8.45 -0.41 -9.91
N ASP A 138 -7.37 -0.10 -9.18
CA ASP A 138 -6.14 0.43 -9.78
C ASP A 138 -5.57 -0.57 -10.78
N ALA A 139 -5.60 -1.87 -10.47
CA ALA A 139 -5.17 -2.93 -11.38
C ALA A 139 -6.02 -2.98 -12.67
N ALA A 140 -7.34 -2.80 -12.58
CA ALA A 140 -8.21 -2.72 -13.75
C ALA A 140 -7.91 -1.48 -14.61
N CYS A 141 -7.55 -0.35 -13.99
CA CYS A 141 -7.29 0.92 -14.69
C CYS A 141 -5.86 1.05 -15.25
N VAL A 142 -5.02 0.00 -15.23
CA VAL A 142 -3.63 0.06 -15.70
C VAL A 142 -3.56 0.16 -17.23
N GLY A 143 -2.63 0.97 -17.73
CA GLY A 143 -2.33 1.04 -19.16
C GLY A 143 -3.33 1.86 -19.98
N GLU A 144 -3.19 1.84 -21.29
CA GLU A 144 -4.16 2.21 -22.30
C GLU A 144 -5.42 1.33 -22.23
N SER A 145 -5.29 0.01 -22.04
CA SER A 145 -6.46 -0.87 -21.91
C SER A 145 -7.34 -0.55 -20.70
N GLY A 146 -6.78 0.09 -19.67
CA GLY A 146 -7.50 0.56 -18.49
C GLY A 146 -8.34 1.82 -18.66
N GLU A 147 -8.35 2.45 -19.84
CA GLU A 147 -9.06 3.72 -20.11
C GLU A 147 -10.58 3.57 -20.12
N HIS A 148 -11.09 2.39 -20.49
CA HIS A 148 -12.51 2.08 -20.59
C HIS A 148 -12.81 0.72 -19.95
N VAL A 149 -12.90 0.68 -18.63
CA VAL A 149 -13.18 -0.54 -17.86
C VAL A 149 -14.55 -0.49 -17.19
N ALA A 150 -15.32 -1.55 -17.37
CA ALA A 150 -16.55 -1.76 -16.64
C ALA A 150 -16.23 -2.49 -15.33
N ILE A 151 -16.57 -1.87 -14.19
CA ILE A 151 -16.43 -2.49 -12.88
C ILE A 151 -17.83 -2.84 -12.37
N PRO A 152 -18.25 -4.12 -12.44
CA PRO A 152 -19.55 -4.52 -11.91
C PRO A 152 -19.57 -4.40 -10.38
N HIS A 153 -20.76 -4.48 -9.79
CA HIS A 153 -20.93 -4.59 -8.35
C HIS A 153 -20.35 -5.91 -7.84
N LEU A 154 -19.05 -5.90 -7.54
CA LEU A 154 -18.31 -7.05 -7.03
C LEU A 154 -18.10 -6.92 -5.53
N LYS A 155 -18.27 -8.04 -4.82
CA LYS A 155 -17.81 -8.18 -3.44
C LYS A 155 -16.46 -8.91 -3.46
N PRO A 156 -15.33 -8.20 -3.33
CA PRO A 156 -14.02 -8.82 -3.48
C PRO A 156 -13.78 -9.82 -2.35
N LEU A 157 -13.20 -10.97 -2.69
CA LEU A 157 -12.67 -11.90 -1.69
C LEU A 157 -11.40 -11.29 -1.09
N LEU A 158 -11.48 -10.87 0.17
CA LEU A 158 -10.36 -10.36 0.94
C LEU A 158 -9.50 -11.53 1.41
N ILE A 159 -8.32 -11.68 0.79
CA ILE A 159 -7.32 -12.66 1.19
C ILE A 159 -6.22 -11.94 1.95
N LYS A 160 -6.03 -12.31 3.22
CA LYS A 160 -4.95 -11.77 4.05
C LYS A 160 -3.96 -12.88 4.36
N CYS A 161 -2.67 -12.62 4.10
CA CYS A 161 -1.61 -13.51 4.54
C CYS A 161 -1.56 -13.55 6.08
N MET A 162 -1.60 -14.75 6.63
CA MET A 162 -1.57 -15.03 8.06
C MET A 162 -0.21 -15.61 8.42
N GLU A 163 0.31 -15.23 9.59
CA GLU A 163 1.59 -15.73 10.07
C GLU A 163 1.59 -17.26 10.18
N ARG A 164 2.61 -17.92 9.58
CA ARG A 164 2.80 -19.37 9.62
C ARG A 164 3.46 -19.85 10.92
N GLY A 165 3.07 -19.25 12.04
CA GLY A 165 3.64 -19.49 13.36
C GLY A 165 5.02 -18.88 13.55
N ASN A 166 5.53 -18.97 14.77
CA ASN A 166 6.84 -18.42 15.15
C ASN A 166 7.95 -19.46 14.87
N ARG A 167 9.04 -19.05 14.22
CA ARG A 167 10.20 -19.90 13.91
C ARG A 167 11.12 -20.17 15.12
N LYS A 168 10.94 -19.48 16.25
CA LYS A 168 11.71 -19.70 17.48
C LYS A 168 11.47 -21.12 18.02
N ALA A 169 12.53 -21.93 18.10
CA ALA A 169 12.48 -23.31 18.56
C ALA A 169 12.12 -23.45 20.04
N CYS A 170 12.46 -22.47 20.86
CA CYS A 170 12.12 -22.41 22.28
C CYS A 170 11.50 -21.05 22.64
N LYS A 171 10.85 -21.00 23.79
CA LYS A 171 10.66 -19.76 24.53
C LYS A 171 11.91 -19.53 25.37
N THR A 172 12.30 -18.27 25.48
CA THR A 172 13.39 -17.82 26.34
C THR A 172 12.81 -17.14 27.58
N ASP A 173 13.57 -17.12 28.66
CA ASP A 173 13.30 -16.25 29.79
C ASP A 173 13.69 -14.78 29.48
N LYS A 174 13.62 -13.90 30.50
CA LYS A 174 13.99 -12.49 30.37
C LYS A 174 15.49 -12.26 30.10
N TYR A 175 16.33 -13.25 30.34
CA TYR A 175 17.78 -13.20 30.15
C TYR A 175 18.22 -13.86 28.82
N GLY A 176 17.29 -14.44 28.06
CA GLY A 176 17.56 -15.09 26.78
C GLY A 176 17.82 -16.60 26.87
N PHE A 177 17.73 -17.21 28.05
CA PHE A 177 17.96 -18.65 28.21
C PHE A 177 16.72 -19.47 27.84
N PRO A 178 16.86 -20.61 27.12
CA PRO A 178 15.75 -21.48 26.78
C PRO A 178 15.03 -22.05 28.02
N ASN A 179 13.71 -21.84 28.12
CA ASN A 179 12.90 -22.38 29.23
C ASN A 179 11.85 -23.42 28.79
N LYS A 180 11.42 -23.39 27.53
CA LYS A 180 10.40 -24.31 27.02
C LYS A 180 10.56 -24.53 25.52
N TRP A 181 10.82 -25.78 25.16
CA TRP A 181 10.94 -26.18 23.77
C TRP A 181 9.58 -26.34 23.10
N ARG A 182 9.47 -25.86 21.86
CA ARG A 182 8.28 -26.08 21.04
C ARG A 182 8.33 -27.50 20.47
N THR A 183 7.16 -28.13 20.41
CA THR A 183 7.05 -29.46 19.82
C THR A 183 7.20 -29.39 18.30
N ARG A 184 7.91 -30.36 17.72
CA ARG A 184 8.07 -30.50 16.26
C ARG A 184 6.79 -30.98 15.57
N GLN A 185 5.98 -31.77 16.28
CA GLN A 185 4.67 -32.23 15.80
C GLN A 185 3.67 -31.08 15.80
N LYS A 186 3.13 -30.73 14.63
CA LYS A 186 2.20 -29.61 14.45
C LYS A 186 0.72 -30.03 14.50
N VAL A 187 0.44 -31.31 14.27
CA VAL A 187 -0.91 -31.86 14.18
C VAL A 187 -1.17 -32.79 15.36
N PHE A 188 -2.25 -32.54 16.09
CA PHE A 188 -2.73 -33.39 17.19
C PHE A 188 -4.21 -33.68 16.98
N PHE A 189 -4.61 -34.94 17.17
CA PHE A 189 -6.01 -35.38 16.99
C PHE A 189 -6.62 -34.97 15.64
N GLY A 190 -5.79 -34.88 14.59
CA GLY A 190 -6.23 -34.46 13.27
C GLY A 190 -6.48 -32.96 13.09
N PHE A 191 -6.08 -32.10 14.04
CA PHE A 191 -6.20 -30.64 13.95
C PHE A 191 -4.84 -29.95 14.11
N GLN A 192 -4.70 -28.77 13.53
CA GLN A 192 -3.53 -27.90 13.65
C GLN A 192 -3.93 -26.51 14.15
N THR A 193 -3.07 -25.87 14.95
CA THR A 193 -3.29 -24.47 15.37
C THR A 193 -3.40 -23.56 14.15
N GLY A 194 -4.55 -22.90 13.99
CA GLY A 194 -4.85 -22.05 12.85
C GLY A 194 -5.89 -22.62 11.89
N ASP A 195 -6.25 -23.91 12.02
CA ASP A 195 -7.38 -24.50 11.30
C ASP A 195 -8.67 -23.74 11.64
N MET A 196 -9.51 -23.51 10.63
CA MET A 196 -10.85 -22.99 10.81
C MET A 196 -11.77 -24.16 11.17
N VAL A 197 -12.49 -24.02 12.27
CA VAL A 197 -13.33 -25.08 12.83
C VAL A 197 -14.70 -24.51 13.19
N ILE A 198 -15.70 -25.38 13.18
CA ILE A 198 -16.96 -25.17 13.87
C ILE A 198 -16.94 -25.96 15.17
N ALA A 199 -17.38 -25.35 16.26
CA ALA A 199 -17.50 -25.96 17.57
C ALA A 199 -18.97 -26.02 17.98
N HIS A 200 -19.50 -27.23 18.19
CA HIS A 200 -20.83 -27.47 18.73
C HIS A 200 -20.71 -27.88 20.19
N VAL A 201 -20.89 -26.93 21.11
CA VAL A 201 -20.78 -27.18 22.55
C VAL A 201 -22.18 -27.38 23.11
N LEU A 202 -22.48 -28.62 23.49
CA LEU A 202 -23.82 -29.02 23.93
C LEU A 202 -24.07 -28.77 25.42
N THR A 203 -23.01 -28.68 26.23
CA THR A 203 -23.12 -28.58 27.69
C THR A 203 -22.04 -27.67 28.30
N GLY A 204 -22.36 -27.08 29.45
CA GLY A 204 -21.43 -26.27 30.26
C GLY A 204 -21.47 -24.77 29.99
N LYS A 205 -20.48 -24.03 30.52
CA LYS A 205 -20.40 -22.56 30.48
C LYS A 205 -20.37 -21.96 29.07
N HIS A 206 -19.89 -22.72 28.09
CA HIS A 206 -19.70 -22.26 26.71
C HIS A 206 -20.70 -22.92 25.76
N THR A 207 -21.91 -23.21 26.22
CA THR A 207 -22.95 -23.84 25.37
C THR A 207 -23.29 -22.93 24.18
N GLY A 208 -23.28 -23.49 22.98
CA GLY A 208 -23.52 -22.76 21.74
C GLY A 208 -22.77 -23.34 20.53
N VAL A 209 -23.02 -22.73 19.36
CA VAL A 209 -22.33 -23.04 18.10
C VAL A 209 -21.43 -21.87 17.74
N TYR A 210 -20.16 -22.15 17.49
CA TYR A 210 -19.15 -21.13 17.21
C TYR A 210 -18.31 -21.50 16.00
N VAL A 211 -17.98 -20.51 15.17
CA VAL A 211 -17.02 -20.66 14.07
C VAL A 211 -15.81 -19.80 14.37
N GLY A 212 -14.63 -20.36 14.19
CA GLY A 212 -13.40 -19.64 14.50
C GLY A 212 -12.15 -20.43 14.20
N ARG A 213 -11.01 -19.90 14.65
CA ARG A 213 -9.72 -20.59 14.51
C ARG A 213 -9.33 -21.30 15.80
N VAL A 214 -8.90 -22.55 15.67
CA VAL A 214 -8.50 -23.36 16.81
C VAL A 214 -7.03 -23.11 17.15
N SER A 215 -6.73 -23.02 18.45
CA SER A 215 -5.41 -23.13 19.03
C SER A 215 -5.33 -24.42 19.83
N MET A 216 -4.51 -25.33 19.31
CA MET A 216 -4.44 -26.72 19.75
C MET A 216 -3.53 -26.90 20.96
N ARG A 217 -3.87 -27.86 21.82
CA ARG A 217 -3.01 -28.32 22.92
C ARG A 217 -2.90 -29.83 22.88
N LYS A 218 -1.75 -30.37 23.32
CA LYS A 218 -1.52 -31.82 23.40
C LYS A 218 -2.53 -32.55 24.30
N SER A 219 -3.11 -31.86 25.28
CA SER A 219 -4.12 -32.40 26.19
C SER A 219 -5.47 -32.72 25.55
N GLY A 220 -5.73 -32.29 24.31
CA GLY A 220 -7.04 -32.41 23.69
C GLY A 220 -8.06 -31.35 24.12
N GLN A 221 -7.62 -30.36 24.92
CA GLN A 221 -8.39 -29.17 25.30
C GLN A 221 -7.93 -27.99 24.46
N PHE A 222 -8.81 -27.44 23.63
CA PHE A 222 -8.49 -26.42 22.64
C PHE A 222 -9.04 -25.05 23.04
N CYS A 223 -8.44 -24.02 22.45
CA CYS A 223 -8.93 -22.66 22.52
C CYS A 223 -9.47 -22.25 21.15
N LEU A 224 -10.69 -21.73 21.10
CA LEU A 224 -11.32 -21.23 19.89
C LEU A 224 -11.29 -19.70 19.88
N SER A 225 -10.69 -19.10 18.87
CA SER A 225 -10.74 -17.65 18.64
C SER A 225 -11.87 -17.34 17.66
N ILE A 226 -12.87 -16.57 18.11
CA ILE A 226 -14.13 -16.31 17.38
C ILE A 226 -14.11 -14.95 16.69
N GLY A 227 -13.25 -14.02 17.14
CA GLY A 227 -13.13 -12.71 16.52
C GLY A 227 -12.68 -11.66 17.53
N ARG A 228 -13.28 -10.47 17.41
CA ARG A 228 -13.15 -9.39 18.39
C ARG A 228 -14.55 -9.01 18.90
N ASP A 229 -14.64 -8.65 20.18
CA ASP A 229 -15.86 -8.12 20.78
C ASP A 229 -16.11 -6.65 20.38
N THR A 230 -17.20 -6.06 20.87
CA THR A 230 -17.61 -4.67 20.62
C THR A 230 -16.61 -3.64 21.13
N GLU A 231 -15.74 -4.01 22.07
CA GLU A 231 -14.64 -3.18 22.58
C GLU A 231 -13.31 -3.43 21.84
N GLY A 232 -13.32 -4.30 20.83
CA GLY A 232 -12.15 -4.66 20.04
C GLY A 232 -11.18 -5.66 20.70
N LYS A 233 -11.52 -6.23 21.86
CA LYS A 233 -10.72 -7.29 22.51
C LYS A 233 -10.98 -8.63 21.82
N LYS A 234 -9.97 -9.50 21.80
CA LYS A 234 -10.07 -10.82 21.16
C LYS A 234 -11.04 -11.71 21.92
N GLU A 235 -12.14 -12.09 21.30
CA GLU A 235 -13.05 -13.07 21.87
C GLU A 235 -12.51 -14.49 21.64
N LYS A 236 -12.43 -15.25 22.74
CA LYS A 236 -11.98 -16.64 22.73
C LYS A 236 -12.76 -17.49 23.73
N LYS A 237 -12.97 -18.77 23.40
CA LYS A 237 -13.46 -19.81 24.32
C LYS A 237 -12.33 -20.78 24.57
N ASP A 238 -11.83 -20.85 25.80
CA ASP A 238 -10.70 -21.70 26.16
C ASP A 238 -11.18 -22.98 26.86
N GLY A 239 -10.37 -24.04 26.83
CA GLY A 239 -10.67 -25.29 27.53
C GLY A 239 -11.82 -26.10 26.94
N LEU A 240 -12.07 -26.00 25.63
CA LEU A 240 -13.09 -26.81 24.95
C LEU A 240 -12.50 -28.16 24.53
N HIS A 241 -13.17 -29.26 24.86
CA HIS A 241 -12.70 -30.59 24.49
C HIS A 241 -12.79 -30.82 22.97
N ARG A 242 -11.78 -31.48 22.39
CA ARG A 242 -11.66 -31.76 20.94
C ARG A 242 -12.92 -32.33 20.28
N ARG A 243 -13.74 -33.09 21.03
CA ARG A 243 -14.96 -33.75 20.53
C ARG A 243 -16.00 -32.78 19.98
N PHE A 244 -15.97 -31.53 20.44
CA PHE A 244 -16.92 -30.51 20.02
C PHE A 244 -16.55 -29.88 18.66
N PHE A 245 -15.36 -30.15 18.13
CA PHE A 245 -14.83 -29.47 16.95
C PHE A 245 -14.96 -30.31 15.68
N ARG A 246 -15.27 -29.62 14.57
CA ARG A 246 -15.17 -30.15 13.20
C ARG A 246 -14.42 -29.15 12.33
N THR A 247 -13.46 -29.64 11.55
CA THR A 247 -12.67 -28.79 10.63
C THR A 247 -13.53 -28.31 9.46
N LEU A 248 -13.53 -27.01 9.22
CA LEU A 248 -14.10 -26.37 8.03
C LEU A 248 -13.03 -26.12 6.97
N GLN A 249 -11.86 -25.62 7.39
CA GLN A 249 -10.75 -25.31 6.50
C GLN A 249 -9.41 -25.58 7.21
N ARG A 250 -8.47 -26.19 6.47
CA ARG A 250 -7.10 -26.39 6.94
C ARG A 250 -6.30 -25.09 6.89
N GLN A 251 -5.33 -24.94 7.78
CA GLN A 251 -4.41 -23.81 7.75
C GLN A 251 -3.54 -23.82 6.47
N ASP A 252 -3.88 -22.98 5.50
CA ASP A 252 -3.09 -22.70 4.28
C ASP A 252 -2.14 -21.49 4.42
N GLY A 253 -2.28 -20.75 5.53
CA GLY A 253 -1.53 -19.53 5.81
C GLY A 253 -2.23 -18.27 5.35
N TYR A 254 -3.50 -18.34 4.98
CA TYR A 254 -4.30 -17.17 4.61
C TYR A 254 -5.57 -17.11 5.47
N SER A 255 -6.20 -15.94 5.52
CA SER A 255 -7.56 -15.77 5.98
C SER A 255 -8.38 -15.17 4.86
N TYR A 256 -9.61 -15.68 4.74
CA TYR A 256 -10.54 -15.34 3.68
C TYR A 256 -11.72 -14.59 4.31
N GLY A 257 -12.14 -13.52 3.66
CA GLY A 257 -13.29 -12.71 4.04
C GLY A 257 -13.86 -12.00 2.83
N PHE A 258 -14.93 -11.24 3.02
CA PHE A 258 -15.55 -10.42 1.99
C PHE A 258 -15.85 -9.03 2.51
#